data_AF-A0A816GF54-F1
#
_entry.id   AF-A0A816GF54-F1
#
_cell.length_a   1.000
_cell.length_b   1.000
_cell.length_c   1.000
_cell.angle_alpha   90.00
_cell.angle_beta   90.00
_cell.angle_gamma   90.00
#
_symmetry.space_group_name_H-M   'P 1'
#
loop_
_entity.id
_entity.type
_entity.pdbx_description
1 polymer ?
#
loop_
_entity_poly.entity_id
_entity_poly.type
_entity_poly.pdbx_seq_one_letter_code
_entity_poly.pdbx_strand_id
1 'polypeptide(L)'
;GDTIHIHTTTVGLYTLKCEYDRRKELIDSVTLLSLSTETIIKIFSSILYEQKIIFIGNELGTLTRLINTFICLLYPFSWPHTYVPILPALMLDIIQAPTPYIIGILRSCESYLSGNEDLLSQDNSDIIIIDIDHDRIRSINDYLTGNTHRSSMDNLHNLPSTYTESTPLQILPKIFKIELKQEISLLRKTRSSLSLDDCQQRLRDVFMSIFVQSCYNYRDYYYNKNFQREDFIQSKQHTIELFLEWFTRTQIFELFIRHKFETNHSSNQFAITFDFACEKYGQTLNKQTSQRITAKSVKRKSATRANKQEIRF
;
A
#
# COMPACT_ATOMS: atom_id res chain seq x y z
N GLY A 1 -23.56 -3.30 10.49
CA GLY A 1 -22.73 -2.13 10.78
C GLY A 1 -21.40 -2.69 11.18
N ASP A 2 -20.49 -2.75 10.23
CA ASP A 2 -19.34 -3.64 10.28
C ASP A 2 -18.22 -3.00 11.08
N THR A 3 -17.35 -3.83 11.65
CA THR A 3 -16.30 -3.36 12.55
C THR A 3 -14.94 -3.42 11.87
N ILE A 4 -14.16 -2.33 11.95
CA ILE A 4 -12.80 -2.19 11.40
C ILE A 4 -11.84 -2.08 12.59
N HIS A 5 -10.87 -2.98 12.64
CA HIS A 5 -9.88 -3.11 13.70
C HIS A 5 -8.51 -2.66 13.21
N ILE A 6 -8.21 -1.37 13.34
CA ILE A 6 -6.92 -0.86 12.90
C ILE A 6 -5.90 -1.02 14.04
N HIS A 7 -4.89 -1.86 13.81
CA HIS A 7 -3.77 -2.05 14.72
C HIS A 7 -2.56 -1.27 14.20
N THR A 8 -2.02 -0.35 15.01
CA THR A 8 -0.80 0.39 14.65
C THR A 8 0.27 0.20 15.72
N THR A 9 1.53 0.09 15.31
CA THR A 9 2.68 0.02 16.23
C THR A 9 2.86 1.31 17.03
N THR A 10 2.40 2.45 16.48
CA THR A 10 2.53 3.75 17.12
C THR A 10 1.45 4.00 18.18
N VAL A 11 0.21 3.55 17.94
CA VAL A 11 -0.96 4.00 18.70
C VAL A 11 -1.78 2.86 19.33
N GLY A 12 -1.49 1.60 18.99
CA GLY A 12 -2.21 0.42 19.47
C GLY A 12 -3.46 0.09 18.64
N LEU A 13 -4.30 -0.81 19.16
CA LEU A 13 -5.53 -1.28 18.51
C LEU A 13 -6.69 -0.29 18.72
N TYR A 14 -7.40 0.04 17.64
CA TYR A 14 -8.68 0.76 17.72
C TYR A 14 -9.75 0.12 16.85
N THR A 15 -10.98 0.16 17.38
CA THR A 15 -12.16 -0.45 16.79
C THR A 15 -13.12 0.63 16.30
N LEU A 16 -13.54 0.53 15.03
CA LEU A 16 -14.45 1.47 14.37
C LEU A 16 -15.70 0.72 13.91
N LYS A 17 -16.89 1.28 14.11
CA LYS A 17 -18.13 0.78 13.53
C LYS A 17 -18.42 1.57 12.26
N CYS A 18 -18.60 0.91 11.14
CA CYS A 18 -18.66 1.51 9.82
C CYS A 18 -19.88 1.05 9.00
N GLU A 19 -20.26 1.87 8.02
CA GLU A 19 -21.29 1.58 7.04
C GLU A 19 -20.78 0.66 5.92
N TYR A 20 -21.71 0.05 5.20
CA TYR A 20 -21.49 -1.00 4.19
C TYR A 20 -20.53 -0.55 3.09
N ASP A 21 -19.41 -1.25 2.91
CA ASP A 21 -18.44 -1.03 1.82
C ASP A 21 -18.56 -2.18 0.81
N ARG A 22 -18.98 -1.85 -0.42
CA ARG A 22 -19.15 -2.83 -1.51
C ARG A 22 -17.85 -3.53 -1.90
N ARG A 23 -16.68 -2.98 -1.56
CA ARG A 23 -15.37 -3.61 -1.83
C ARG A 23 -15.10 -4.83 -0.94
N LYS A 24 -15.92 -5.06 0.09
CA LYS A 24 -15.75 -6.18 1.03
C LYS A 24 -15.86 -7.54 0.36
N GLU A 25 -16.76 -7.67 -0.62
CA GLU A 25 -17.08 -8.92 -1.30
C GLU A 25 -15.99 -9.36 -2.31
N LEU A 26 -15.00 -8.50 -2.56
CA LEU A 26 -14.01 -8.68 -3.63
C LEU A 26 -12.60 -9.06 -3.14
N ILE A 27 -12.39 -9.16 -1.83
CA ILE A 27 -11.09 -9.54 -1.26
C ILE A 27 -11.01 -11.06 -1.12
N ASP A 28 -10.13 -11.68 -1.88
CA ASP A 28 -9.79 -13.09 -1.77
C ASP A 28 -8.56 -13.27 -0.87
N SER A 29 -8.82 -13.41 0.43
CA SER A 29 -7.76 -13.66 1.41
C SER A 29 -7.03 -14.98 1.18
N VAL A 30 -7.68 -15.96 0.53
CA VAL A 30 -7.09 -17.27 0.27
C VAL A 30 -5.99 -17.15 -0.77
N THR A 31 -6.27 -16.52 -1.91
CA THR A 31 -5.28 -16.32 -2.97
C THR A 31 -4.23 -15.29 -2.59
N LEU A 32 -4.58 -14.23 -1.86
CA LEU A 32 -3.57 -13.28 -1.40
C LEU A 32 -2.55 -13.95 -0.46
N LEU A 33 -3.01 -14.77 0.48
CA LEU A 33 -2.14 -15.39 1.49
C LEU A 33 -1.33 -16.59 0.96
N SER A 34 -1.59 -17.08 -0.26
CA SER A 34 -0.78 -18.11 -0.91
C SER A 34 0.55 -17.57 -1.46
N LEU A 35 0.62 -16.28 -1.80
CA LEU A 35 1.87 -15.61 -2.15
C LEU A 35 2.76 -15.42 -0.91
N SER A 36 4.08 -15.27 -1.08
CA SER A 36 4.93 -14.87 0.05
C SER A 36 4.65 -13.44 0.48
N THR A 37 4.92 -13.15 1.75
CA THR A 37 4.75 -11.79 2.28
C THR A 37 5.61 -10.77 1.56
N GLU A 38 6.78 -11.18 1.08
CA GLU A 38 7.66 -10.29 0.34
C GLU A 38 7.06 -9.91 -1.02
N THR A 39 6.53 -10.88 -1.75
CA THR A 39 5.80 -10.65 -3.00
C THR A 39 4.60 -9.74 -2.77
N ILE A 40 3.75 -10.02 -1.78
CA ILE A 40 2.57 -9.18 -1.47
C ILE A 40 2.98 -7.71 -1.25
N ILE A 41 4.04 -7.48 -0.46
CA ILE A 41 4.53 -6.12 -0.17
C ILE A 41 5.08 -5.45 -1.43
N LYS A 42 5.83 -6.17 -2.27
CA LYS A 42 6.38 -5.64 -3.52
C LYS A 42 5.28 -5.28 -4.49
N ILE A 43 4.29 -6.15 -4.69
CA ILE A 43 3.14 -5.89 -5.57
C ILE A 43 2.38 -4.64 -5.09
N PHE A 44 2.03 -4.60 -3.80
CA PHE A 44 1.32 -3.45 -3.24
C PHE A 44 2.13 -2.16 -3.41
N SER A 45 3.45 -2.22 -3.19
CA SER A 45 4.34 -1.08 -3.42
C SER A 45 4.32 -0.67 -4.90
N SER A 46 4.48 -1.60 -5.86
CA SER A 46 4.41 -1.29 -7.29
C SER A 46 3.11 -0.58 -7.69
N ILE A 47 1.98 -0.99 -7.11
CA ILE A 47 0.68 -0.36 -7.36
C ILE A 47 0.64 1.06 -6.79
N LEU A 48 1.12 1.29 -5.56
CA LEU A 48 1.17 2.63 -4.97
C LEU A 48 2.04 3.62 -5.76
N TYR A 49 2.99 3.10 -6.53
CA TYR A 49 3.90 3.88 -7.37
C TYR A 49 3.46 3.97 -8.83
N GLU A 50 2.28 3.47 -9.15
CA GLU A 50 1.73 3.52 -10.50
C GLU A 50 2.68 2.90 -11.53
N GLN A 51 3.22 1.71 -11.23
CA GLN A 51 4.06 0.99 -12.19
C GLN A 51 3.23 0.26 -13.25
N LYS A 52 3.86 -0.08 -14.38
CA LYS A 52 3.31 -0.99 -15.40
C LYS A 52 3.44 -2.44 -14.91
N ILE A 53 2.31 -3.08 -14.60
CA ILE A 53 2.28 -4.38 -13.96
C ILE A 53 1.51 -5.38 -14.81
N ILE A 54 2.13 -6.53 -15.07
CA ILE A 54 1.51 -7.69 -15.72
C ILE A 54 1.54 -8.86 -14.75
N PHE A 55 0.38 -9.37 -14.38
CA PHE A 55 0.22 -10.60 -13.64
C PHE A 55 0.07 -11.77 -14.61
N ILE A 56 0.72 -12.89 -14.32
CA ILE A 56 0.62 -14.14 -15.08
C ILE A 56 0.15 -15.24 -14.14
N GLY A 57 -0.88 -15.97 -14.56
CA GLY A 57 -1.47 -17.05 -13.78
C GLY A 57 -2.06 -18.17 -14.64
N ASN A 58 -2.10 -19.38 -14.10
CA ASN A 58 -2.66 -20.57 -14.75
C ASN A 58 -4.19 -20.56 -14.77
N GLU A 59 -4.81 -20.10 -13.70
CA GLU A 59 -6.26 -20.15 -13.51
C GLU A 59 -6.87 -18.74 -13.55
N LEU A 60 -7.85 -18.55 -14.45
CA LEU A 60 -8.55 -17.27 -14.64
C LEU A 60 -9.17 -16.74 -13.34
N GLY A 61 -9.82 -17.61 -12.57
CA GLY A 61 -10.50 -17.22 -11.34
C GLY A 61 -9.52 -16.69 -10.30
N THR A 62 -8.45 -17.46 -10.04
CA THR A 62 -7.39 -17.10 -9.07
C THR A 62 -6.68 -15.82 -9.48
N LEU A 63 -6.30 -15.68 -10.76
CA LEU A 63 -5.67 -14.47 -11.29
C LEU A 63 -6.56 -13.24 -11.12
N THR A 64 -7.81 -13.31 -11.55
CA THR A 64 -8.77 -12.20 -11.47
C THR A 64 -9.03 -11.78 -10.03
N ARG A 65 -9.26 -12.75 -9.12
CA ARG A 65 -9.53 -12.47 -7.70
C ARG A 65 -8.34 -11.84 -7.00
N LEU A 66 -7.12 -12.30 -7.28
CA LEU A 66 -5.91 -11.73 -6.69
C LEU A 66 -5.70 -10.27 -7.13
N ILE A 67 -5.82 -10.00 -8.44
CA ILE A 67 -5.67 -8.64 -8.97
C ILE A 67 -6.73 -7.72 -8.34
N ASN A 68 -8.00 -8.13 -8.33
CA ASN A 68 -9.09 -7.37 -7.69
C ASN A 68 -8.84 -7.12 -6.20
N THR A 69 -8.27 -8.10 -5.50
CA THR A 69 -7.93 -7.98 -4.08
C THR A 69 -6.97 -6.82 -3.86
N PHE A 70 -5.90 -6.70 -4.64
CA PHE A 70 -4.96 -5.58 -4.52
C PHE A 70 -5.62 -4.22 -4.79
N ILE A 71 -6.52 -4.13 -5.79
CA ILE A 71 -7.28 -2.90 -6.06
C ILE A 71 -8.17 -2.52 -4.87
N CYS A 72 -8.83 -3.51 -4.24
CA CYS A 72 -9.67 -3.26 -3.08
C CYS A 72 -8.85 -2.80 -1.85
N LEU A 73 -7.64 -3.31 -1.69
CA LEU A 73 -6.71 -2.92 -0.63
C LEU A 73 -6.16 -1.48 -0.78
N LEU A 74 -6.43 -0.79 -1.90
CA LEU A 74 -6.11 0.63 -2.06
C LEU A 74 -7.06 1.57 -1.33
N TYR A 75 -8.18 1.08 -0.76
CA TYR A 75 -9.14 1.92 -0.03
C TYR A 75 -8.45 2.86 0.98
N PRO A 76 -8.76 4.18 0.96
CA PRO A 76 -9.86 4.86 0.26
C PRO A 76 -9.56 5.24 -1.20
N PHE A 77 -8.31 5.08 -1.63
CA PHE A 77 -7.87 5.44 -2.96
C PHE A 77 -8.44 4.49 -4.02
N SER A 78 -8.21 4.83 -5.29
CA SER A 78 -8.64 4.05 -6.44
C SER A 78 -7.56 4.11 -7.51
N TRP A 79 -7.35 3.01 -8.22
CA TRP A 79 -6.45 2.96 -9.36
C TRP A 79 -7.03 3.82 -10.50
N PRO A 80 -6.31 4.83 -10.99
CA PRO A 80 -6.85 5.75 -12.00
C PRO A 80 -6.53 5.34 -13.44
N HIS A 81 -5.64 4.36 -13.64
CA HIS A 81 -5.11 3.99 -14.95
C HIS A 81 -5.79 2.74 -15.52
N THR A 82 -5.28 2.26 -16.65
CA THR A 82 -5.75 1.05 -17.33
C THR A 82 -5.75 -0.14 -16.38
N TYR A 83 -6.88 -0.82 -16.32
CA TYR A 83 -7.12 -1.98 -15.46
C TYR A 83 -7.81 -3.09 -16.27
N VAL A 84 -7.07 -4.15 -16.58
CA VAL A 84 -7.54 -5.28 -17.39
C VAL A 84 -7.15 -6.58 -16.70
N PRO A 85 -7.96 -7.09 -15.75
CA PRO A 85 -7.59 -8.24 -14.93
C PRO A 85 -7.42 -9.55 -15.72
N ILE A 86 -7.97 -9.61 -16.93
CA ILE A 86 -7.71 -10.66 -17.93
C ILE A 86 -7.67 -10.01 -19.31
N LEU A 87 -6.50 -10.00 -19.94
CA LEU A 87 -6.29 -9.45 -21.27
C LEU A 87 -6.49 -10.55 -22.34
N PRO A 88 -7.41 -10.35 -23.29
CA PRO A 88 -7.52 -11.22 -24.45
C PRO A 88 -6.26 -11.15 -25.33
N ALA A 89 -5.87 -12.27 -25.93
CA ALA A 89 -4.71 -12.37 -26.81
C ALA A 89 -4.71 -11.36 -27.99
N LEU A 90 -5.89 -10.94 -28.45
CA LEU A 90 -6.04 -10.00 -29.56
C LEU A 90 -5.72 -8.54 -29.17
N MET A 91 -5.47 -8.24 -27.90
CA MET A 91 -5.34 -6.87 -27.38
C MET A 91 -3.95 -6.59 -26.76
N LEU A 92 -2.91 -7.32 -27.18
CA LEU A 92 -1.57 -7.21 -26.60
C LEU A 92 -0.93 -5.84 -26.78
N ASP A 93 -1.32 -5.09 -27.82
CA ASP A 93 -0.82 -3.76 -28.11
C ASP A 93 -0.99 -2.80 -26.91
N ILE A 94 -1.95 -3.08 -26.02
CA ILE A 94 -2.16 -2.30 -24.79
C ILE A 94 -0.94 -2.32 -23.85
N ILE A 95 -0.09 -3.35 -23.93
CA ILE A 95 1.13 -3.48 -23.11
C ILE A 95 2.13 -2.38 -23.45
N GLN A 96 2.12 -1.89 -24.69
CA GLN A 96 3.01 -0.81 -25.13
C GLN A 96 2.51 0.58 -24.71
N ALA A 97 1.43 0.66 -23.92
CA ALA A 97 0.92 1.94 -23.44
C ALA A 97 1.98 2.67 -22.61
N PRO A 98 2.19 3.98 -22.84
CA PRO A 98 3.18 4.76 -22.08
C PRO A 98 2.73 5.03 -20.65
N THR A 99 1.42 4.93 -20.38
CA THR A 99 0.83 5.14 -19.06
C THR A 99 0.89 3.88 -18.20
N PRO A 100 0.85 4.00 -16.87
CA PRO A 100 0.73 2.85 -15.97
C PRO A 100 -0.47 1.96 -16.31
N TYR A 101 -0.36 0.69 -15.96
CA TYR A 101 -1.46 -0.26 -16.12
C TYR A 101 -1.32 -1.44 -15.17
N ILE A 102 -2.45 -2.09 -14.89
CA ILE A 102 -2.51 -3.40 -14.25
C ILE A 102 -3.22 -4.35 -15.19
N ILE A 103 -2.50 -5.37 -15.64
CA ILE A 103 -2.98 -6.34 -16.62
C ILE A 103 -2.82 -7.75 -16.07
N GLY A 104 -3.77 -8.64 -16.32
CA GLY A 104 -3.60 -10.08 -16.09
C GLY A 104 -3.57 -10.86 -17.41
N ILE A 105 -2.66 -11.82 -17.53
CA ILE A 105 -2.52 -12.69 -18.70
C ILE A 105 -2.55 -14.14 -18.23
N LEU A 106 -3.36 -14.96 -18.89
CA LEU A 106 -3.35 -16.40 -18.65
C LEU A 106 -2.05 -16.99 -19.16
N ARG A 107 -1.47 -17.94 -18.41
CA ARG A 107 -0.23 -18.62 -18.84
C ARG A 107 -0.36 -19.29 -20.21
N SER A 108 -1.55 -19.79 -20.57
CA SER A 108 -1.82 -20.33 -21.91
C SER A 108 -1.64 -19.31 -23.04
N CYS A 109 -1.66 -18.01 -22.72
CA CYS A 109 -1.44 -16.89 -23.61
C CYS A 109 -0.04 -16.26 -23.44
N GLU A 110 0.87 -16.91 -22.72
CA GLU A 110 2.22 -16.38 -22.48
C GLU A 110 3.07 -16.31 -23.76
N SER A 111 2.86 -17.23 -24.71
CA SER A 111 3.58 -17.26 -26.00
C SER A 111 3.46 -15.95 -26.78
N TYR A 112 2.38 -15.22 -26.56
CA TYR A 112 2.16 -13.91 -27.17
C TYR A 112 3.08 -12.81 -26.62
N LEU A 113 3.57 -12.94 -25.39
CA LEU A 113 4.58 -12.03 -24.82
C LEU A 113 5.95 -12.34 -25.44
N SER A 114 6.33 -13.62 -25.47
CA SER A 114 7.63 -14.05 -26.01
C SER A 114 7.76 -13.83 -27.52
N GLY A 115 6.66 -13.80 -28.26
CA GLY A 115 6.64 -13.56 -29.70
C GLY A 115 6.71 -12.10 -30.12
N ASN A 116 6.71 -11.15 -29.18
CA ASN A 116 6.66 -9.72 -29.49
C ASN A 116 8.01 -9.04 -29.15
N GLU A 117 8.89 -8.93 -30.15
CA GLU A 117 10.22 -8.35 -29.99
C GLU A 117 10.19 -6.88 -29.55
N ASP A 118 9.12 -6.15 -29.86
CA ASP A 118 8.95 -4.75 -29.44
C ASP A 118 8.88 -4.59 -27.91
N LEU A 119 8.52 -5.66 -27.18
CA LEU A 119 8.51 -5.66 -25.71
C LEU A 119 9.92 -5.66 -25.09
N LEU A 120 10.96 -5.99 -25.85
CA LEU A 120 12.37 -5.91 -25.40
C LEU A 120 12.98 -4.51 -25.57
N SER A 121 12.23 -3.55 -26.11
CA SER A 121 12.67 -2.17 -26.26
C SER A 121 12.95 -1.50 -24.90
N GLN A 122 13.84 -0.49 -24.90
CA GLN A 122 14.18 0.25 -23.68
C GLN A 122 12.96 0.95 -23.06
N ASP A 123 11.99 1.34 -23.87
CA ASP A 123 10.76 2.03 -23.45
C ASP A 123 9.84 1.16 -22.57
N ASN A 124 10.03 -0.17 -22.63
CA ASN A 124 9.27 -1.15 -21.87
C ASN A 124 10.04 -1.72 -20.66
N SER A 125 11.24 -1.20 -20.38
CA SER A 125 12.10 -1.69 -19.29
C SER A 125 11.54 -1.45 -17.87
N ASP A 126 10.47 -0.65 -17.75
CA ASP A 126 9.74 -0.34 -16.52
C ASP A 126 8.59 -1.32 -16.22
N ILE A 127 8.32 -2.27 -17.12
CA ILE A 127 7.29 -3.29 -16.95
C ILE A 127 7.75 -4.37 -15.98
N ILE A 128 6.89 -4.66 -15.00
CA ILE A 128 7.09 -5.71 -14.01
C ILE A 128 6.15 -6.87 -14.29
N ILE A 129 6.71 -8.07 -14.34
CA ILE A 129 5.97 -9.32 -14.45
C ILE A 129 5.86 -9.99 -13.08
N ILE A 130 4.64 -10.31 -12.68
CA ILE A 130 4.31 -11.04 -11.46
C ILE A 130 3.75 -12.40 -11.84
N ASP A 131 4.51 -13.44 -11.58
CA ASP A 131 4.11 -14.82 -11.74
C ASP A 131 3.47 -15.32 -10.44
N ILE A 132 2.13 -15.41 -10.42
CA ILE A 132 1.38 -15.67 -9.19
C ILE A 132 1.46 -17.14 -8.75
N ASP A 133 1.66 -18.06 -9.70
CA ASP A 133 1.74 -19.50 -9.41
C ASP A 133 3.12 -19.87 -8.85
N HIS A 134 4.16 -19.17 -9.28
CA HIS A 134 5.54 -19.42 -8.84
C HIS A 134 6.03 -18.43 -7.78
N ASP A 135 5.21 -17.46 -7.37
CA ASP A 135 5.54 -16.41 -6.41
C ASP A 135 6.82 -15.64 -6.78
N ARG A 136 6.91 -15.19 -8.04
CA ARG A 136 8.10 -14.51 -8.58
C ARG A 136 7.75 -13.18 -9.21
N ILE A 137 8.63 -12.20 -8.99
CA ILE A 137 8.58 -10.89 -9.62
C ILE A 137 9.84 -10.72 -10.47
N ARG A 138 9.68 -10.36 -11.75
CA ARG A 138 10.77 -10.16 -12.71
C ARG A 138 10.55 -8.87 -13.50
N SER A 139 11.62 -8.29 -14.04
CA SER A 139 11.47 -7.32 -15.13
C SER A 139 10.98 -8.03 -16.39
N ILE A 140 10.36 -7.31 -17.33
CA ILE A 140 9.99 -7.88 -18.63
C ILE A 140 11.20 -8.51 -19.35
N ASN A 141 12.36 -7.86 -19.28
CA ASN A 141 13.57 -8.34 -19.94
C ASN A 141 14.06 -9.68 -19.35
N ASP A 142 14.10 -9.79 -18.03
CA ASP A 142 14.48 -11.04 -17.35
C ASP A 142 13.45 -12.15 -17.61
N TYR A 143 12.18 -11.77 -17.75
CA TYR A 143 11.11 -12.70 -18.06
C TYR A 143 11.25 -13.30 -19.45
N LEU A 144 11.41 -12.45 -20.48
CA LEU A 144 11.45 -12.85 -21.88
C LEU A 144 12.75 -13.59 -22.25
N THR A 145 13.89 -13.21 -21.64
CA THR A 145 15.19 -13.85 -21.91
C THR A 145 15.36 -15.22 -21.25
N GLY A 146 14.40 -15.68 -20.45
CA GLY A 146 14.46 -16.98 -19.78
C GLY A 146 15.61 -17.12 -18.79
N ASN A 147 16.19 -16.00 -18.33
CA ASN A 147 17.26 -15.99 -17.35
C ASN A 147 16.74 -16.47 -15.98
N THR A 148 16.78 -17.79 -15.79
CA THR A 148 16.38 -18.50 -14.56
C THR A 148 17.54 -18.67 -13.57
N HIS A 149 18.78 -18.45 -14.01
CA HIS A 149 19.98 -18.57 -13.17
C HIS A 149 20.27 -17.26 -12.43
N ARG A 150 19.57 -17.03 -11.33
CA ARG A 150 19.99 -16.13 -10.24
C ARG A 150 19.16 -16.36 -8.96
N SER A 151 18.98 -17.63 -8.59
CA SER A 151 18.55 -17.99 -7.23
C SER A 151 19.67 -17.70 -6.22
N SER A 152 19.28 -17.23 -5.04
CA SER A 152 20.08 -16.96 -3.84
C SER A 152 20.50 -15.49 -3.63
N MET A 153 19.70 -14.80 -2.82
CA MET A 153 20.04 -13.72 -1.88
C MET A 153 20.73 -12.40 -2.33
N ASP A 154 21.29 -12.27 -3.53
CA ASP A 154 22.14 -11.10 -3.88
C ASP A 154 21.67 -10.20 -5.06
N ASN A 155 20.43 -10.35 -5.57
CA ASN A 155 19.97 -9.51 -6.69
C ASN A 155 19.36 -8.17 -6.25
N LEU A 156 20.10 -7.40 -5.45
CA LEU A 156 19.84 -5.96 -5.30
C LEU A 156 20.45 -5.15 -6.48
N HIS A 157 21.36 -5.74 -7.26
CA HIS A 157 22.21 -5.00 -8.19
C HIS A 157 21.97 -5.23 -9.69
N ASN A 158 21.01 -6.07 -10.08
CA ASN A 158 20.80 -6.43 -11.50
C ASN A 158 19.35 -6.23 -11.99
N LEU A 159 18.57 -5.32 -11.38
CA LEU A 159 17.72 -4.51 -12.26
C LEU A 159 18.67 -3.59 -13.06
N PRO A 160 18.30 -3.09 -14.26
CA PRO A 160 19.11 -2.12 -15.01
C PRO A 160 19.73 -1.06 -14.07
N SER A 161 20.93 -0.58 -14.34
CA SER A 161 21.66 0.40 -13.49
C SER A 161 20.91 1.72 -13.21
N THR A 162 19.69 1.88 -13.75
CA THR A 162 18.66 2.86 -13.36
C THR A 162 17.99 2.56 -12.00
N TYR A 163 18.16 1.37 -11.43
CA TYR A 163 17.43 0.84 -10.29
C TYR A 163 18.31 0.59 -9.05
N THR A 164 19.28 1.46 -8.78
CA THR A 164 20.09 1.45 -7.54
C THR A 164 19.39 2.25 -6.44
N GLU A 165 19.19 1.69 -5.24
CA GLU A 165 18.76 2.27 -3.93
C GLU A 165 17.52 3.21 -3.86
N SER A 166 17.13 3.86 -4.96
CA SER A 166 15.95 4.71 -5.17
C SER A 166 14.91 3.98 -6.04
N THR A 167 14.73 2.68 -5.83
CA THR A 167 13.69 1.92 -6.55
C THR A 167 12.32 2.11 -5.88
N PRO A 168 11.24 2.37 -6.65
CA PRO A 168 9.86 2.44 -6.13
C PRO A 168 9.46 1.25 -5.24
N LEU A 169 10.01 0.07 -5.55
CA LEU A 169 9.81 -1.19 -4.84
C LEU A 169 10.30 -1.20 -3.38
N GLN A 170 11.18 -0.28 -2.99
CA GLN A 170 11.74 -0.23 -1.64
C GLN A 170 11.18 0.87 -0.75
N ILE A 171 10.34 1.76 -1.29
CA ILE A 171 10.03 3.03 -0.62
C ILE A 171 8.91 2.87 0.42
N LEU A 172 8.13 1.78 0.41
CA LEU A 172 7.20 1.53 1.52
C LEU A 172 8.00 1.52 2.85
N PRO A 173 7.71 2.45 3.78
CA PRO A 173 8.48 2.61 5.00
C PRO A 173 8.64 1.31 5.78
N LYS A 174 9.82 1.11 6.38
CA LYS A 174 10.15 -0.12 7.15
C LYS A 174 9.09 -0.44 8.21
N ILE A 175 8.53 0.60 8.84
CA ILE A 175 7.46 0.46 9.83
C ILE A 175 6.23 -0.27 9.25
N PHE A 176 5.74 0.13 8.08
CA PHE A 176 4.59 -0.50 7.43
C PHE A 176 4.93 -1.90 6.91
N LYS A 177 6.16 -2.11 6.42
CA LYS A 177 6.64 -3.46 6.04
C LYS A 177 6.62 -4.42 7.23
N ILE A 178 7.01 -3.96 8.42
CA ILE A 178 6.99 -4.77 9.64
C ILE A 178 5.55 -5.08 10.05
N GLU A 179 4.66 -4.08 10.06
CA GLU A 179 3.23 -4.27 10.40
C GLU A 179 2.56 -5.28 9.47
N LEU A 180 2.72 -5.12 8.15
CA LEU A 180 2.21 -6.09 7.17
C LEU A 180 2.80 -7.49 7.39
N LYS A 181 4.11 -7.60 7.64
CA LYS A 181 4.75 -8.89 7.91
C LYS A 181 4.20 -9.58 9.14
N GLN A 182 3.99 -8.84 10.22
CA GLN A 182 3.44 -9.36 11.46
C GLN A 182 2.01 -9.82 11.26
N GLU A 183 1.16 -8.99 10.67
CA GLU A 183 -0.26 -9.31 10.50
C GLU A 183 -0.47 -10.48 9.55
N ILE A 184 0.20 -10.50 8.39
CA ILE A 184 0.11 -11.62 7.44
C ILE A 184 0.63 -12.92 8.09
N SER A 185 1.68 -12.86 8.89
CA SER A 185 2.19 -14.02 9.63
C SER A 185 1.17 -14.54 10.64
N LEU A 186 0.50 -13.65 11.38
CA LEU A 186 -0.57 -14.02 12.31
C LEU A 186 -1.76 -14.63 11.59
N LEU A 187 -2.20 -14.04 10.47
CA LEU A 187 -3.32 -14.55 9.67
C LEU A 187 -3.03 -15.94 9.12
N ARG A 188 -1.81 -16.20 8.64
CA ARG A 188 -1.41 -17.55 8.20
C ARG A 188 -1.46 -18.57 9.34
N LYS A 189 -1.02 -18.20 10.56
CA LYS A 189 -1.03 -19.07 11.74
C LYS A 189 -2.44 -19.35 12.27
N THR A 190 -3.33 -18.37 12.17
CA THR A 190 -4.68 -18.41 12.76
C THR A 190 -5.77 -18.75 11.73
N ARG A 191 -5.39 -19.09 10.49
CA ARG A 191 -6.28 -19.36 9.36
C ARG A 191 -7.31 -20.46 9.62
N SER A 192 -6.98 -21.48 10.42
CA SER A 192 -7.90 -22.57 10.76
C SER A 192 -8.96 -22.17 11.80
N SER A 193 -8.71 -21.10 12.56
CA SER A 193 -9.57 -20.66 13.67
C SER A 193 -10.42 -19.43 13.36
N LEU A 194 -10.05 -18.65 12.33
CA LEU A 194 -10.79 -17.45 11.93
C LEU A 194 -11.82 -17.77 10.85
N SER A 195 -12.95 -17.05 10.86
CA SER A 195 -13.85 -17.02 9.72
C SER A 195 -13.16 -16.33 8.52
N LEU A 196 -13.63 -16.65 7.30
CA LEU A 196 -13.13 -16.01 6.08
C LEU A 196 -13.35 -14.49 6.14
N ASP A 197 -14.50 -14.06 6.63
CA ASP A 197 -14.86 -12.64 6.75
C ASP A 197 -13.94 -11.89 7.72
N ASP A 198 -13.60 -12.50 8.86
CA ASP A 198 -12.67 -11.92 9.83
C ASP A 198 -11.26 -11.79 9.24
N CYS A 199 -10.79 -12.80 8.50
CA CYS A 199 -9.50 -12.77 7.83
C CYS A 199 -9.42 -11.64 6.79
N GLN A 200 -10.45 -11.52 5.96
CA GLN A 200 -10.55 -10.44 4.97
C GLN A 200 -10.65 -9.07 5.65
N GLN A 201 -11.38 -8.96 6.76
CA GLN A 201 -11.50 -7.72 7.52
C GLN A 201 -10.14 -7.28 8.08
N ARG A 202 -9.41 -8.19 8.71
CA ARG A 202 -8.05 -7.91 9.21
C ARG A 202 -7.08 -7.48 8.10
N LEU A 203 -7.18 -8.09 6.92
CA LEU A 203 -6.43 -7.65 5.75
C LEU A 203 -6.80 -6.22 5.33
N ARG A 204 -8.09 -5.89 5.23
CA ARG A 204 -8.51 -4.51 4.96
C ARG A 204 -7.93 -3.53 5.98
N ASP A 205 -8.03 -3.89 7.24
CA ASP A 205 -7.65 -3.01 8.34
C ASP A 205 -6.15 -2.70 8.34
N VAL A 206 -5.29 -3.73 8.14
CA VAL A 206 -3.83 -3.51 8.14
C VAL A 206 -3.37 -2.69 6.94
N PHE A 207 -3.94 -2.91 5.75
CA PHE A 207 -3.61 -2.09 4.57
C PHE A 207 -4.16 -0.66 4.70
N MET A 208 -5.41 -0.50 5.15
CA MET A 208 -6.00 0.80 5.42
C MET A 208 -5.21 1.59 6.48
N SER A 209 -4.64 0.89 7.46
CA SER A 209 -3.81 1.49 8.51
C SER A 209 -2.63 2.28 7.93
N ILE A 210 -2.04 1.83 6.81
CA ILE A 210 -0.91 2.49 6.16
C ILE A 210 -1.31 3.88 5.73
N PHE A 211 -2.48 3.98 5.08
CA PHE A 211 -3.02 5.26 4.61
C PHE A 211 -3.46 6.16 5.75
N VAL A 212 -4.08 5.60 6.79
CA VAL A 212 -4.51 6.37 7.96
C VAL A 212 -3.28 6.97 8.65
N GLN A 213 -2.27 6.15 8.95
CA GLN A 213 -1.03 6.60 9.58
C GLN A 213 -0.31 7.67 8.72
N SER A 214 -0.31 7.49 7.40
CA SER A 214 0.35 8.40 6.47
C SER A 214 -0.42 9.72 6.31
N CYS A 215 -1.75 9.66 6.21
CA CYS A 215 -2.56 10.78 5.73
C CYS A 215 -3.55 11.34 6.75
N TYR A 216 -3.55 10.94 8.03
CA TYR A 216 -4.63 11.31 8.97
C TYR A 216 -5.05 12.80 9.05
N ASN A 217 -4.13 13.74 8.86
CA ASN A 217 -4.36 15.20 8.93
C ASN A 217 -4.44 15.85 7.54
N TYR A 218 -4.64 15.08 6.46
CA TYR A 218 -4.62 15.61 5.08
C TYR A 218 -5.58 16.80 4.87
N ARG A 219 -6.70 16.83 5.59
CA ARG A 219 -7.68 17.91 5.53
C ARG A 219 -7.13 19.27 5.93
N ASP A 220 -6.19 19.29 6.88
CA ASP A 220 -5.63 20.53 7.42
C ASP A 220 -4.76 21.25 6.37
N TYR A 221 -4.38 20.54 5.31
CA TYR A 221 -3.51 21.02 4.23
C TYR A 221 -4.26 21.27 2.92
N TYR A 222 -5.59 21.28 2.94
CA TYR A 222 -6.38 21.70 1.79
C TYR A 222 -7.00 23.08 2.06
N TYR A 223 -6.45 24.11 1.45
CA TYR A 223 -6.96 25.48 1.56
C TYR A 223 -6.78 26.23 0.25
N ASN A 224 -7.62 27.25 0.02
CA ASN A 224 -7.63 28.02 -1.23
C ASN A 224 -7.83 27.16 -2.50
N LYS A 225 -8.61 26.09 -2.40
CA LYS A 225 -8.83 25.11 -3.48
C LYS A 225 -7.54 24.47 -4.00
N ASN A 226 -6.55 24.31 -3.14
CA ASN A 226 -5.30 23.65 -3.47
C ASN A 226 -4.81 22.81 -2.28
N PHE A 227 -4.18 21.67 -2.59
CA PHE A 227 -3.54 20.84 -1.59
C PHE A 227 -2.08 21.24 -1.40
N GLN A 228 -1.72 21.53 -0.16
CA GLN A 228 -0.47 22.16 0.22
C GLN A 228 0.50 21.04 0.58
N ARG A 229 1.03 20.44 -0.47
CA ARG A 229 1.74 19.17 -0.44
C ARG A 229 3.00 19.24 0.42
N GLU A 230 3.79 20.29 0.26
CA GLU A 230 5.04 20.51 0.98
C GLU A 230 4.79 20.63 2.48
N ASP A 231 3.82 21.46 2.88
CA ASP A 231 3.40 21.63 4.28
C ASP A 231 2.89 20.31 4.87
N PHE A 232 2.12 19.54 4.09
CA PHE A 232 1.60 18.24 4.50
C PHE A 232 2.73 17.25 4.75
N ILE A 233 3.72 17.15 3.86
CA ILE A 233 4.88 16.26 4.00
C ILE A 233 5.71 16.65 5.24
N GLN A 234 5.98 17.95 5.41
CA GLN A 234 6.77 18.48 6.53
C GLN A 234 6.08 18.28 7.89
N SER A 235 4.76 18.10 7.92
CA SER A 235 4.02 17.83 9.16
C SER A 235 4.26 16.44 9.76
N LYS A 236 4.97 15.57 9.03
CA LYS A 236 5.05 14.13 9.31
C LYS A 236 6.37 13.72 9.93
N GLN A 237 6.41 12.48 10.41
CA GLN A 237 7.66 11.89 10.88
C GLN A 237 8.60 11.66 9.69
N HIS A 238 9.88 11.96 9.87
CA HIS A 238 10.92 11.79 8.85
C HIS A 238 10.97 10.37 8.26
N THR A 239 10.56 9.36 9.04
CA THR A 239 10.50 7.94 8.62
C THR A 239 9.55 7.65 7.46
N ILE A 240 8.55 8.50 7.21
CA ILE A 240 7.57 8.34 6.11
C ILE A 240 7.65 9.46 5.08
N GLU A 241 8.58 10.41 5.25
CA GLU A 241 8.68 11.61 4.43
C GLU A 241 8.95 11.28 2.96
N LEU A 242 9.96 10.44 2.68
CA LEU A 242 10.28 10.00 1.32
C LEU A 242 9.09 9.28 0.68
N PHE A 243 8.40 8.44 1.43
CA PHE A 243 7.20 7.77 0.92
C PHE A 243 6.12 8.76 0.52
N LEU A 244 5.86 9.77 1.34
CA LEU A 244 4.88 10.80 1.03
C LEU A 244 5.33 11.70 -0.12
N GLU A 245 6.62 12.00 -0.23
CA GLU A 245 7.16 12.78 -1.33
C GLU A 245 6.80 12.16 -2.68
N TRP A 246 6.94 10.85 -2.80
CA TRP A 246 6.57 10.12 -4.00
C TRP A 246 5.06 9.88 -4.10
N PHE A 247 4.43 9.34 -3.05
CA PHE A 247 3.02 8.96 -3.08
C PHE A 247 2.11 10.16 -3.36
N THR A 248 2.42 11.35 -2.84
CA THR A 248 1.63 12.56 -3.10
C THR A 248 1.80 13.13 -4.52
N ARG A 249 2.75 12.63 -5.32
CA ARG A 249 2.91 12.96 -6.74
C ARG A 249 2.11 12.02 -7.67
N THR A 250 1.50 10.97 -7.12
CA THR A 250 0.77 9.96 -7.91
C THR A 250 -0.63 10.45 -8.29
N GLN A 251 -1.14 9.95 -9.42
CA GLN A 251 -2.52 10.20 -9.84
C GLN A 251 -3.52 9.55 -8.85
N ILE A 252 -3.16 8.42 -8.21
CA ILE A 252 -3.89 7.80 -7.11
C ILE A 252 -4.20 8.83 -6.01
N PHE A 253 -3.19 9.57 -5.54
CA PHE A 253 -3.36 10.55 -4.46
C PHE A 253 -4.11 11.81 -4.94
N GLU A 254 -3.76 12.33 -6.11
CA GLU A 254 -4.43 13.49 -6.70
C GLU A 254 -5.94 13.23 -6.88
N LEU A 255 -6.30 12.06 -7.41
CA LEU A 255 -7.68 11.66 -7.63
C LEU A 255 -8.48 11.61 -6.32
N PHE A 256 -7.84 11.16 -5.23
CA PHE A 256 -8.44 11.16 -3.90
C PHE A 256 -8.73 12.58 -3.41
N ILE A 257 -7.76 13.50 -3.49
CA ILE A 257 -7.95 14.91 -3.10
C ILE A 257 -9.07 15.56 -3.92
N ARG A 258 -9.06 15.37 -5.24
CA ARG A 258 -10.07 15.90 -6.15
C ARG A 258 -11.47 15.39 -5.81
N HIS A 259 -11.64 14.08 -5.64
CA HIS A 259 -12.92 13.52 -5.21
C HIS A 259 -13.34 13.95 -3.81
N LYS A 260 -12.38 14.30 -2.95
CA LYS A 260 -12.69 14.70 -1.59
C LYS A 260 -13.14 16.14 -1.47
N PHE A 261 -12.56 17.05 -2.25
CA PHE A 261 -12.78 18.48 -2.06
C PHE A 261 -13.38 19.22 -3.26
N GLU A 262 -13.31 18.67 -4.46
CA GLU A 262 -13.70 19.38 -5.69
C GLU A 262 -15.01 18.88 -6.32
N THR A 263 -15.49 17.69 -5.96
CA THR A 263 -16.76 17.15 -6.49
C THR A 263 -17.97 17.63 -5.67
N ASN A 264 -18.74 18.55 -6.26
CA ASN A 264 -19.84 19.28 -5.61
C ASN A 264 -21.06 18.45 -5.16
N HIS A 265 -21.15 17.15 -5.47
CA HIS A 265 -22.39 16.38 -5.28
C HIS A 265 -22.31 15.22 -4.27
N SER A 266 -21.12 14.83 -3.80
CA SER A 266 -20.97 13.67 -2.88
C SER A 266 -19.66 13.64 -2.06
N SER A 267 -18.93 14.75 -1.95
CA SER A 267 -17.69 14.86 -1.17
C SER A 267 -17.81 14.40 0.30
N ASN A 268 -18.99 14.62 0.90
CA ASN A 268 -19.29 14.20 2.28
C ASN A 268 -19.56 12.70 2.43
N GLN A 269 -19.83 11.96 1.35
CA GLN A 269 -20.09 10.52 1.38
C GLN A 269 -18.92 9.66 0.88
N PHE A 270 -17.93 10.27 0.21
CA PHE A 270 -16.74 9.59 -0.21
C PHE A 270 -15.78 9.34 0.97
N ALA A 271 -15.28 8.11 1.11
CA ALA A 271 -14.24 7.74 2.08
C ALA A 271 -14.58 8.01 3.56
N ILE A 272 -15.87 8.00 3.96
CA ILE A 272 -16.31 8.28 5.35
C ILE A 272 -15.56 7.41 6.37
N THR A 273 -15.44 6.11 6.07
CA THR A 273 -14.73 5.14 6.90
C THR A 273 -13.29 5.56 7.18
N PHE A 274 -12.61 6.01 6.12
CA PHE A 274 -11.24 6.48 6.19
C PHE A 274 -11.13 7.77 6.99
N ASP A 275 -12.06 8.69 6.81
CA ASP A 275 -12.07 9.94 7.54
C ASP A 275 -12.24 9.75 9.04
N PHE A 276 -13.19 8.90 9.42
CA PHE A 276 -13.41 8.56 10.82
C PHE A 276 -12.18 7.86 11.43
N ALA A 277 -11.53 6.98 10.66
CA ALA A 277 -10.28 6.36 11.08
C ALA A 277 -9.15 7.40 11.29
N CYS A 278 -9.02 8.36 10.37
CA CYS A 278 -8.06 9.47 10.45
C CYS A 278 -8.30 10.33 11.69
N GLU A 279 -9.54 10.73 11.95
CA GLU A 279 -9.92 11.53 13.12
C GLU A 279 -9.60 10.80 14.42
N LYS A 280 -9.98 9.52 14.55
CA LYS A 280 -9.66 8.71 15.73
C LYS A 280 -8.16 8.61 15.94
N TYR A 281 -7.41 8.32 14.88
CA TYR A 281 -5.95 8.20 14.93
C TYR A 281 -5.29 9.51 15.39
N GLY A 282 -5.71 10.65 14.82
CA GLY A 282 -5.23 11.98 15.22
C GLY A 282 -5.53 12.32 16.68
N GLN A 283 -6.75 12.02 17.17
CA GLN A 283 -7.12 12.22 18.57
C GLN A 283 -6.24 11.40 19.53
N THR A 284 -5.93 10.15 19.17
CA THR A 284 -5.08 9.29 19.99
C THR A 284 -3.62 9.74 20.01
N LEU A 285 -3.08 10.24 18.89
CA LEU A 285 -1.75 10.87 18.85
C LEU A 285 -1.68 12.10 19.77
N ASN A 286 -2.71 12.95 19.76
CA ASN A 286 -2.78 14.15 20.59
C ASN A 286 -2.86 13.80 22.09
N LYS A 287 -3.61 12.74 22.46
CA LYS A 287 -3.68 12.23 23.84
C LYS A 287 -2.32 11.72 24.32
N GLN A 288 -1.61 10.93 23.52
CA GLN A 288 -0.28 10.43 23.89
C GLN A 288 0.76 11.56 23.99
N THR A 289 0.69 12.55 23.11
CA THR A 289 1.58 13.73 23.15
C THR A 289 1.32 14.54 24.40
N SER A 290 0.05 14.79 24.74
CA SER A 290 -0.35 15.45 25.98
C SER A 290 0.16 14.69 27.20
N GLN A 291 -0.06 13.37 27.28
CA GLN A 291 0.42 12.53 28.38
C GLN A 291 1.96 12.52 28.51
N ARG A 292 2.71 12.53 27.40
CA ARG A 292 4.18 12.64 27.41
C ARG A 292 4.65 14.00 27.92
N ILE A 293 3.95 15.09 27.59
CA ILE A 293 4.24 16.45 28.11
C ILE A 293 3.97 16.53 29.62
N THR A 294 2.85 15.95 30.08
CA THR A 294 2.53 15.89 31.51
C THR A 294 3.57 15.04 32.26
N ALA A 295 3.95 13.88 31.73
CA ALA A 295 4.97 13.01 32.34
C ALA A 295 6.37 13.66 32.40
N LYS A 296 6.78 14.39 31.35
CA LYS A 296 8.03 15.18 31.35
C LYS A 296 7.97 16.34 32.35
N SER A 297 6.82 16.99 32.50
CA SER A 297 6.62 18.08 33.47
C SER A 297 6.62 17.59 34.92
N VAL A 298 6.05 16.40 35.18
CA VAL A 298 6.10 15.75 36.49
C VAL A 298 7.53 15.33 36.85
N LYS A 299 8.28 14.73 35.90
CA LYS A 299 9.70 14.39 36.11
C LYS A 299 10.58 15.61 36.36
N ARG A 300 10.35 16.73 35.68
CA ARG A 300 11.04 18.00 35.96
C ARG A 300 10.72 18.54 37.34
N LYS A 301 9.45 18.55 37.75
CA LYS A 301 9.04 19.00 39.11
C LYS A 301 9.61 18.12 40.23
N SER A 302 9.73 16.81 40.04
CA SER A 302 10.38 15.92 41.01
C SER A 302 11.90 16.13 41.09
N ALA A 303 12.58 16.39 39.97
CA ALA A 303 14.01 16.70 39.96
C ALA A 303 14.32 18.05 40.62
N THR A 304 13.49 19.08 40.41
CA THR A 304 13.64 20.37 41.10
C THR A 304 13.36 20.28 42.60
N ARG A 305 12.51 19.33 43.03
CA ARG A 305 12.20 19.09 44.45
C ARG A 305 13.31 18.32 45.17
N ALA A 306 13.99 17.40 44.48
CA ALA A 306 15.18 16.71 44.97
C ALA A 306 16.38 17.67 45.14
N ASN A 307 16.66 18.53 44.15
CA ASN A 307 17.74 19.52 44.26
C ASN A 307 17.50 20.58 45.35
N LYS A 308 16.23 20.87 45.73
CA LYS A 308 15.92 21.76 46.86
C LYS A 308 16.10 21.11 48.23
N GLN A 309 16.12 19.78 48.31
CA GLN A 309 16.40 19.06 49.55
C GLN A 309 17.90 18.87 49.80
N GLU A 310 18.73 18.84 48.74
CA GLU A 310 20.20 18.78 48.87
C GLU A 310 20.89 20.10 49.25
N ILE A 311 20.21 21.26 49.13
CA ILE A 311 20.77 22.59 49.49
C ILE A 311 20.39 23.01 50.93
N ARG A 312 19.77 22.12 51.72
CA ARG A 312 19.51 22.35 53.15
C ARG A 312 20.29 21.36 54.01
N PHE A 313 21.61 21.48 54.03
CA PHE A 313 22.47 21.00 55.11
C PHE A 313 23.65 21.96 55.29
#